data_AF-A0A538TWQ9-F1
#
_entry.id   AF-A0A538TWQ9-F1
#
_cell.length_a   1.000
_cell.length_b   1.000
_cell.length_c   1.000
_cell.angle_alpha   90.00
_cell.angle_beta   90.00
_cell.angle_gamma   90.00
#
_symmetry.space_group_name_H-M   'P 1'
#
loop_
_entity.id
_entity.type
_entity.pdbx_description
1 polymer ?
#
loop_
_entity_poly.entity_id
_entity_poly.type
_entity_poly.pdbx_seq_one_letter_code
_entity_poly.pdbx_strand_id
1 'polypeptide(L)'
;MVVTTSVSAPQSPRIVTEVPGPKSRSLVARESPFLAPGVQSIATLSGIAVQRAEGGICVNALGHAHPRYRSLLKEQIDEVTVGSFTTPRRAEALERIAHHTPVGLTRIQLYSGGTEAVEAAMRLAKSYTKKFEFLSFWGGFHGKTAGTLSL
;
A
#
# COMPACT_ATOMS: atom_id res chain seq x y z
N MET A 1 27.12 -12.43 -8.45
CA MET A 1 26.76 -11.78 -9.73
C MET A 1 26.12 -10.44 -9.41
N VAL A 2 26.88 -9.35 -9.49
CA VAL A 2 26.40 -8.00 -9.23
C VAL A 2 25.66 -7.54 -10.48
N VAL A 3 24.34 -7.53 -10.46
CA VAL A 3 23.53 -6.95 -11.54
C VAL A 3 23.54 -5.45 -11.33
N THR A 4 24.49 -4.74 -11.95
CA THR A 4 24.47 -3.29 -12.07
C THR A 4 23.37 -2.90 -13.06
N THR A 5 22.16 -2.65 -12.58
CA THR A 5 21.17 -1.94 -13.40
C THR A 5 21.60 -0.47 -13.47
N SER A 6 22.08 -0.02 -14.63
CA SER A 6 22.31 1.39 -14.89
C SER A 6 20.97 2.13 -14.86
N VAL A 7 20.64 2.74 -13.73
CA VAL A 7 19.54 3.69 -13.65
C VAL A 7 20.05 4.99 -14.27
N SER A 8 19.56 5.34 -15.46
CA SER A 8 19.83 6.66 -16.05
C SER A 8 19.44 7.74 -15.06
N ALA A 9 20.25 8.79 -14.91
CA ALA A 9 19.92 9.90 -14.02
C ALA A 9 18.50 10.41 -14.28
N PRO A 10 17.66 10.60 -13.23
CA PRO A 10 16.30 11.05 -13.42
C PRO A 10 16.31 12.42 -14.10
N GLN A 11 15.58 12.53 -15.22
CA GLN A 11 15.40 13.79 -15.90
C GLN A 11 14.70 14.76 -14.93
N SER A 12 15.23 15.97 -14.77
CA SER A 12 14.62 16.98 -13.91
C SER A 12 13.17 17.23 -14.34
N PRO A 13 12.22 17.39 -13.40
CA PRO A 13 10.83 17.70 -13.73
C PRO A 13 10.76 18.94 -14.63
N ARG A 14 9.94 18.87 -15.69
CA ARG A 14 9.69 20.00 -16.59
C ARG A 14 8.21 20.33 -16.60
N ILE A 15 7.88 21.57 -16.26
CA ILE A 15 6.53 22.12 -16.42
C ILE A 15 6.46 22.72 -17.83
N VAL A 16 5.64 22.12 -18.69
CA VAL A 16 5.52 22.51 -20.12
C VAL A 16 4.12 23.07 -20.46
N THR A 17 3.22 23.10 -19.49
CA THR A 17 1.87 23.68 -19.58
C THR A 17 1.56 24.41 -18.27
N GLU A 18 0.43 25.11 -18.21
CA GLU A 18 -0.20 25.48 -16.95
C GLU A 18 -0.53 24.23 -16.11
N VAL A 19 -0.69 24.42 -14.79
CA VAL A 19 -1.01 23.35 -13.84
C VAL A 19 -2.33 23.69 -13.14
N PRO A 20 -3.36 22.81 -13.19
CA PRO A 20 -3.42 21.56 -13.96
C PRO A 20 -3.59 21.83 -15.47
N GLY A 21 -2.87 21.10 -16.32
CA GLY A 21 -2.89 21.30 -17.78
C GLY A 21 -4.16 20.77 -18.47
N PRO A 22 -4.34 21.03 -19.78
CA PRO A 22 -5.60 20.72 -20.48
C PRO A 22 -5.95 19.23 -20.50
N LYS A 23 -4.94 18.35 -20.58
CA LYS A 23 -5.14 16.89 -20.49
C LYS A 23 -5.61 16.46 -19.10
N SER A 24 -5.00 17.00 -18.04
CA SER A 24 -5.40 16.70 -16.67
C SER A 24 -6.84 17.16 -16.41
N ARG A 25 -7.20 18.39 -16.82
CA ARG A 25 -8.57 18.90 -16.74
C ARG A 25 -9.58 18.01 -17.47
N SER A 26 -9.26 17.57 -18.69
CA SER A 26 -10.13 16.67 -19.45
C SER A 26 -10.32 15.31 -18.76
N LEU A 27 -9.26 14.73 -18.18
CA LEU A 27 -9.36 13.46 -17.46
C LEU A 27 -10.18 13.60 -16.17
N VAL A 28 -9.92 14.64 -15.38
CA VAL A 28 -10.67 14.92 -14.15
C VAL A 28 -12.15 15.17 -14.45
N ALA A 29 -12.47 15.93 -15.50
CA ALA A 29 -13.85 16.17 -15.92
C ALA A 29 -14.57 14.88 -16.36
N ARG A 30 -13.84 13.91 -16.93
CA ARG A 30 -14.38 12.59 -17.31
C ARG A 30 -14.59 11.69 -16.11
N GLU A 31 -13.71 11.74 -15.12
CA GLU A 31 -13.77 10.90 -13.92
C GLU A 31 -14.79 11.41 -12.90
N SER A 32 -14.84 12.73 -12.69
CA SER A 32 -15.60 13.38 -11.60
C SER A 32 -17.08 12.98 -11.50
N PRO A 33 -17.85 12.80 -12.60
CA PRO A 33 -19.26 12.40 -12.50
C PRO A 33 -19.47 11.01 -11.88
N PHE A 34 -18.44 10.17 -11.84
CA PHE A 34 -18.49 8.79 -11.34
C PHE A 34 -17.90 8.63 -9.94
N LEU A 35 -17.35 9.70 -9.35
CA LEU A 35 -16.77 9.67 -8.01
C LEU A 35 -17.80 10.02 -6.94
N ALA A 36 -17.89 9.19 -5.91
CA ALA A 36 -18.64 9.53 -4.71
C ALA A 36 -18.02 10.75 -4.00
N PRO A 37 -18.84 11.66 -3.43
CA PRO A 37 -18.32 12.75 -2.63
C PRO A 37 -17.57 12.21 -1.40
N GLY A 38 -16.45 12.86 -1.00
CA GLY A 38 -15.70 12.51 0.21
C GLY A 38 -14.27 12.02 -0.03
N VAL A 39 -13.81 11.10 0.83
CA VAL A 39 -12.42 10.70 1.21
C VAL A 39 -11.37 10.46 0.12
N GLN A 40 -11.73 10.53 -1.16
CA GLN A 40 -10.81 10.50 -2.29
C GLN A 40 -10.31 11.90 -2.69
N SER A 41 -10.88 12.95 -2.09
CA SER A 41 -10.69 14.33 -2.53
C SER A 41 -9.26 14.86 -2.38
N ILE A 42 -8.57 14.60 -1.27
CA ILE A 42 -7.28 15.28 -1.00
C ILE A 42 -6.25 15.11 -2.12
N ALA A 43 -6.14 13.91 -2.72
CA ALA A 43 -5.24 13.69 -3.84
C ALA A 43 -5.76 14.33 -5.15
N THR A 44 -7.08 14.33 -5.36
CA THR A 44 -7.72 14.81 -6.59
C THR A 44 -7.96 16.33 -6.60
N LEU A 45 -7.91 17.01 -5.45
CA LEU A 45 -8.04 18.47 -5.32
C LEU A 45 -7.01 19.24 -6.15
N SER A 46 -5.86 18.63 -6.45
CA SER A 46 -4.85 19.23 -7.33
C SER A 46 -5.33 19.40 -8.77
N GLY A 47 -6.34 18.65 -9.20
CA GLY A 47 -6.74 18.54 -10.60
C GLY A 47 -5.68 17.90 -11.50
N ILE A 48 -4.60 17.34 -10.94
CA ILE A 48 -3.49 16.74 -11.67
C ILE A 48 -3.79 15.25 -11.87
N ALA A 49 -4.00 14.86 -13.11
CA ALA A 49 -3.99 13.46 -13.52
C ALA A 49 -2.55 12.99 -13.75
N VAL A 50 -2.20 11.81 -13.23
CA VAL A 50 -0.84 11.28 -13.26
C VAL A 50 -0.80 9.95 -14.03
N GLN A 51 0.14 9.82 -14.98
CA GLN A 51 0.36 8.56 -15.70
C GLN A 51 1.44 7.68 -15.04
N ARG A 52 2.45 8.30 -14.42
CA ARG A 52 3.52 7.65 -13.67
C ARG A 52 3.90 8.53 -12.48
N ALA A 53 4.06 7.92 -11.31
CA ALA A 53 4.52 8.58 -10.09
C ALA A 53 5.53 7.69 -9.36
N GLU A 54 6.52 8.32 -8.75
CA GLU A 54 7.38 7.68 -7.76
C GLU A 54 6.89 8.04 -6.37
N GLY A 55 6.98 7.08 -5.45
CA GLY A 55 6.36 7.22 -4.13
C GLY A 55 4.83 7.08 -4.18
N GLY A 56 4.29 6.84 -3.00
CA GLY A 56 2.87 6.64 -2.70
C GLY A 56 2.86 6.36 -1.22
N ILE A 57 2.05 7.08 -0.44
CA ILE A 57 2.01 7.16 1.04
C ILE A 57 2.79 6.02 1.76
N CYS A 58 4.13 6.12 1.76
CA CYS A 58 5.08 5.12 2.29
C CYS A 58 4.99 3.66 1.77
N VAL A 59 4.32 3.38 0.65
CA VAL A 59 4.17 2.04 0.06
C VAL A 59 5.32 1.67 -0.89
N ASN A 60 5.73 2.60 -1.76
CA ASN A 60 6.60 2.30 -2.88
C ASN A 60 8.09 2.55 -2.56
N ALA A 61 8.58 1.95 -1.47
CA ALA A 61 9.93 2.19 -0.95
C ALA A 61 11.06 1.75 -1.91
N LEU A 62 10.80 0.75 -2.78
CA LEU A 62 11.76 0.29 -3.79
C LEU A 62 11.77 1.12 -5.07
N GLY A 63 10.88 2.12 -5.18
CA GLY A 63 10.67 2.88 -6.41
C GLY A 63 9.68 2.22 -7.37
N HIS A 64 9.02 3.05 -8.17
CA HIS A 64 7.96 2.60 -9.07
C HIS A 64 8.49 1.61 -10.10
N ALA A 65 7.80 0.48 -10.23
CA ALA A 65 8.11 -0.58 -11.19
C ALA A 65 9.56 -1.13 -11.10
N HIS A 66 10.10 -1.27 -9.88
CA HIS A 66 11.42 -1.86 -9.65
C HIS A 66 11.63 -3.16 -10.47
N PRO A 67 12.66 -3.27 -11.33
CA PRO A 67 12.74 -4.32 -12.36
C PRO A 67 12.63 -5.75 -11.82
N ARG A 68 13.31 -6.03 -10.70
CA ARG A 68 13.25 -7.35 -10.04
C ARG A 68 11.85 -7.68 -9.52
N TYR A 69 11.16 -6.71 -8.92
CA TYR A 69 9.82 -6.90 -8.37
C TYR A 69 8.82 -7.18 -9.50
N ARG A 70 8.92 -6.42 -10.59
CA ARG A 70 8.10 -6.63 -11.79
C ARG A 70 8.31 -8.00 -12.43
N SER A 71 9.54 -8.51 -12.48
CA SER A 71 9.80 -9.87 -13.01
C SER A 71 9.13 -10.94 -12.16
N LEU A 72 9.36 -10.91 -10.84
CA LEU A 72 8.82 -11.89 -9.90
C LEU A 72 7.29 -11.88 -9.86
N LEU A 73 6.66 -10.71 -10.00
CA LEU A 73 5.20 -10.61 -10.10
C LEU A 73 4.66 -11.33 -11.34
N LYS A 74 5.31 -11.18 -12.50
CA LYS A 74 4.87 -11.85 -13.73
C LYS A 74 4.99 -13.36 -13.60
N GLU A 75 6.13 -13.84 -13.11
CA GLU A 75 6.33 -15.27 -12.85
C GLU A 75 5.26 -15.83 -11.90
N GLN A 76 4.87 -15.08 -10.86
CA GLN A 76 3.86 -15.55 -9.91
C GLN A 76 2.45 -15.60 -10.51
N ILE A 77 2.12 -14.67 -11.42
CA ILE A 77 0.80 -14.59 -12.07
C ILE A 77 0.54 -15.83 -12.93
N ASP A 78 1.58 -16.38 -13.56
CA ASP A 78 1.49 -17.59 -14.38
C ASP A 78 1.33 -18.87 -13.54
N GLU A 79 1.53 -18.79 -12.22
CA GLU A 79 1.48 -19.93 -11.29
C GLU A 79 0.20 -19.93 -10.45
N VAL A 80 0.19 -19.22 -9.32
CA VAL A 80 -0.92 -19.20 -8.36
C VAL A 80 -1.18 -17.78 -7.88
N THR A 81 -2.39 -17.31 -8.10
CA THR A 81 -2.79 -15.93 -7.76
C THR A 81 -3.53 -15.85 -6.42
N VAL A 82 -3.97 -16.98 -5.87
CA VAL A 82 -4.69 -17.06 -4.60
C VAL A 82 -3.74 -17.23 -3.41
N GLY A 83 -3.83 -16.31 -2.44
CA GLY A 83 -2.95 -16.29 -1.26
C GLY A 83 -3.36 -17.21 -0.10
N SER A 84 -4.47 -17.96 -0.23
CA SER A 84 -5.05 -18.75 0.88
C SER A 84 -4.35 -20.10 1.11
N PHE A 85 -3.82 -20.73 0.05
CA PHE A 85 -3.14 -22.02 0.13
C PHE A 85 -1.65 -21.87 0.43
N THR A 86 -1.06 -22.91 1.01
CA THR A 86 0.38 -22.94 1.28
C THR A 86 1.13 -23.10 -0.03
N THR A 87 2.13 -22.25 -0.23
CA THR A 87 3.05 -22.30 -1.38
C THR A 87 4.48 -22.14 -0.88
N PRO A 88 5.50 -22.65 -1.61
CA PRO A 88 6.90 -22.45 -1.25
C PRO A 88 7.25 -20.98 -1.05
N ARG A 89 6.78 -20.10 -1.96
CA ARG A 89 7.00 -18.66 -1.88
C ARG A 89 6.34 -18.01 -0.66
N ARG A 90 5.14 -18.48 -0.26
CA ARG A 90 4.47 -17.98 0.96
C ARG A 90 5.21 -18.42 2.22
N ALA A 91 5.68 -19.67 2.28
CA ALA A 91 6.48 -20.16 3.40
C ALA A 91 7.77 -19.33 3.56
N GLU A 92 8.52 -19.16 2.48
CA GLU A 92 9.75 -18.35 2.46
C GLU A 92 9.48 -16.89 2.86
N ALA A 93 8.38 -16.29 2.39
CA ALA A 93 8.00 -14.93 2.77
C ALA A 93 7.72 -14.81 4.28
N LEU A 94 6.95 -15.76 4.85
CA LEU A 94 6.64 -15.77 6.28
C LEU A 94 7.89 -15.98 7.14
N GLU A 95 8.79 -16.87 6.73
CA GLU A 95 10.08 -17.05 7.39
C GLU A 95 10.88 -15.75 7.40
N ARG A 96 11.04 -15.10 6.24
CA ARG A 96 11.79 -13.84 6.14
C ARG A 96 11.17 -12.72 6.98
N ILE A 97 9.83 -12.60 7.00
CA ILE A 97 9.15 -11.63 7.86
C ILE A 97 9.47 -11.91 9.33
N ALA A 98 9.37 -13.17 9.77
CA ALA A 98 9.63 -13.54 11.16
C ALA A 98 11.08 -13.28 11.61
N HIS A 99 12.05 -13.24 10.68
CA HIS A 99 13.43 -12.86 11.00
C HIS A 99 13.61 -11.36 11.24
N HIS A 100 12.70 -10.52 10.75
CA HIS A 100 12.75 -9.06 10.89
C HIS A 100 11.84 -8.52 12.00
N THR A 101 11.02 -9.37 12.62
CA THR A 101 10.16 -8.96 13.74
C THR A 101 10.94 -8.89 15.06
N PRO A 102 10.44 -8.14 16.05
CA PRO A 102 11.03 -8.13 17.39
C PRO A 102 11.10 -9.54 18.00
N VAL A 103 12.06 -9.74 18.91
CA VAL A 103 12.25 -11.00 19.63
C VAL A 103 10.93 -11.45 20.28
N GLY A 104 10.53 -12.69 20.00
CA GLY A 104 9.29 -13.29 20.53
C GLY A 104 8.03 -13.06 19.67
N LEU A 105 8.08 -12.25 18.60
CA LEU A 105 6.93 -11.97 17.73
C LEU A 105 7.04 -12.65 16.36
N THR A 106 6.94 -13.99 16.32
CA THR A 106 7.18 -14.78 15.10
C THR A 106 5.92 -15.37 14.44
N ARG A 107 4.73 -15.10 14.99
CA ARG A 107 3.45 -15.56 14.42
C ARG A 107 2.85 -14.46 13.55
N ILE A 108 2.48 -14.81 12.33
CA ILE A 108 2.09 -13.85 11.30
C ILE A 108 0.72 -14.22 10.72
N GLN A 109 -0.13 -13.21 10.53
CA GLN A 109 -1.37 -13.32 9.77
C GLN A 109 -1.36 -12.26 8.66
N LEU A 110 -1.70 -12.67 7.43
CA LEU A 110 -1.62 -11.81 6.24
C LEU A 110 -2.99 -11.20 5.91
N TYR A 111 -2.97 -9.94 5.48
CA TYR A 111 -4.14 -9.15 5.08
C TYR A 111 -3.82 -8.32 3.85
N SER A 112 -4.84 -7.80 3.17
CA SER A 112 -4.67 -6.99 1.97
C SER A 112 -4.39 -5.52 2.29
N GLY A 113 -4.90 -5.02 3.42
CA GLY A 113 -4.72 -3.64 3.86
C GLY A 113 -4.37 -3.49 5.34
N GLY A 114 -3.83 -2.30 5.68
CA GLY A 114 -3.48 -1.96 7.07
C GLY A 114 -4.67 -1.92 8.02
N THR A 115 -5.83 -1.44 7.55
CA THR A 115 -7.08 -1.41 8.32
C THR A 115 -7.46 -2.82 8.81
N GLU A 116 -7.44 -3.82 7.92
CA GLU A 116 -7.76 -5.21 8.28
C GLU A 116 -6.76 -5.78 9.29
N ALA A 117 -5.48 -5.45 9.13
CA ALA A 117 -4.43 -5.85 10.06
C ALA A 117 -4.66 -5.26 11.47
N VAL A 118 -5.07 -3.99 11.56
CA VAL A 118 -5.41 -3.35 12.86
C VAL A 118 -6.63 -4.01 13.49
N GLU A 119 -7.73 -4.21 12.75
CA GLU A 119 -8.92 -4.86 13.31
C GLU A 119 -8.65 -6.30 13.75
N ALA A 120 -7.82 -7.03 13.00
CA ALA A 120 -7.36 -8.35 13.39
C ALA A 120 -6.55 -8.34 14.68
N ALA A 121 -5.65 -7.36 14.84
CA ALA A 121 -4.88 -7.17 16.06
C ALA A 121 -5.80 -6.87 17.25
N MET A 122 -6.81 -6.00 17.07
CA MET A 122 -7.82 -5.72 18.09
C MET A 122 -8.59 -7.00 18.48
N ARG A 123 -9.03 -7.80 17.50
CA ARG A 123 -9.74 -9.06 17.74
C ARG A 123 -8.86 -10.08 18.48
N LEU A 124 -7.59 -10.19 18.12
CA LEU A 124 -6.63 -11.06 18.80
C LEU A 124 -6.40 -10.61 20.26
N ALA A 125 -6.19 -9.31 20.47
CA ALA A 125 -6.00 -8.74 21.81
C ALA A 125 -7.22 -8.98 22.71
N LYS A 126 -8.44 -8.75 22.21
CA LYS A 126 -9.69 -9.07 22.91
C LYS A 126 -9.78 -10.56 23.25
N SER A 127 -9.50 -11.42 22.27
CA SER A 127 -9.57 -12.88 22.45
C SER A 127 -8.59 -13.38 23.51
N TYR A 128 -7.37 -12.86 23.53
CA TYR A 128 -6.32 -13.27 24.46
C TYR A 128 -6.53 -12.69 25.87
N THR A 129 -6.74 -11.37 25.97
CA THR A 129 -6.81 -10.66 27.25
C THR A 129 -8.18 -10.74 27.92
N LYS A 130 -9.23 -11.07 27.16
CA LYS A 130 -10.64 -10.99 27.58
C LYS A 130 -11.11 -9.59 27.98
N LYS A 131 -10.36 -8.54 27.63
CA LYS A 131 -10.71 -7.12 27.81
C LYS A 131 -11.21 -6.53 26.49
N PHE A 132 -12.02 -5.48 26.55
CA PHE A 132 -12.71 -4.93 25.37
C PHE A 132 -12.34 -3.48 25.02
N GLU A 133 -11.81 -2.74 25.98
CA GLU A 133 -11.41 -1.34 25.81
C GLU A 133 -10.04 -1.21 25.14
N PHE A 134 -9.88 -0.19 24.31
CA PHE A 134 -8.62 0.20 23.69
C PHE A 134 -8.29 1.64 24.05
N LEU A 135 -6.99 1.92 24.23
CA LEU A 135 -6.47 3.28 24.37
C LEU A 135 -5.75 3.66 23.08
N SER A 136 -6.03 4.88 22.62
CA SER A 136 -5.43 5.49 21.45
C SER A 136 -4.99 6.92 21.77
N PHE A 137 -4.25 7.53 20.86
CA PHE A 137 -3.67 8.84 21.05
C PHE A 137 -4.26 9.85 20.06
N TRP A 138 -4.44 11.08 20.54
CA TRP A 138 -4.87 12.18 19.70
C TRP A 138 -3.94 12.35 18.48
N GLY A 139 -4.53 12.51 17.29
CA GLY A 139 -3.79 12.57 16.01
C GLY A 139 -3.45 11.20 15.41
N GLY A 140 -3.86 10.09 16.04
CA GLY A 140 -3.73 8.74 15.49
C GLY A 140 -4.54 8.54 14.20
N PHE A 141 -4.05 7.67 13.32
CA PHE A 141 -4.76 7.23 12.12
C PHE A 141 -4.56 5.73 11.93
N HIS A 142 -5.65 4.97 12.06
CA HIS A 142 -5.59 3.50 12.07
C HIS A 142 -6.37 2.82 10.94
N GLY A 143 -7.06 3.60 10.12
CA GLY A 143 -7.86 3.08 9.01
C GLY A 143 -9.11 3.92 8.78
N LYS A 144 -10.02 3.38 7.97
CA LYS A 144 -11.27 4.06 7.54
C LYS A 144 -12.54 3.24 7.83
N THR A 145 -12.41 2.11 8.52
CA THR A 145 -13.55 1.27 8.93
C THR A 145 -14.02 1.67 10.32
N ALA A 146 -15.25 1.30 10.68
CA ALA A 146 -15.83 1.66 11.97
C ALA A 146 -14.95 1.23 13.17
N GLY A 147 -14.31 0.06 13.12
CA GLY A 147 -13.46 -0.42 14.20
C GLY A 147 -12.14 0.35 14.33
N THR A 148 -11.54 0.76 13.21
CA THR A 148 -10.28 1.52 13.23
C THR A 148 -10.48 3.02 13.44
N LEU A 149 -11.64 3.58 13.03
CA LEU A 149 -12.01 4.97 13.29
C LEU A 149 -12.34 5.24 14.75
N SER A 150 -12.65 4.21 15.54
CA SER A 150 -12.87 4.36 16.99
C SER A 150 -11.57 4.40 17.79
N LEU A 151 -10.42 4.23 17.14
CA LEU A 151 -9.08 4.39 17.72
C LEU A 151 -8.59 5.80 17.42
#